data_AF-A0A2E7QL87-F1
#
_entry.id   AF-A0A2E7QL87-F1
#
_cell.length_a   1.000
_cell.length_b   1.000
_cell.length_c   1.000
_cell.angle_alpha   90.00
_cell.angle_beta   90.00
_cell.angle_gamma   90.00
#
_symmetry.space_group_name_H-M   'P 1'
#
loop_
_entity.id
_entity.type
_entity.pdbx_description
1 polymer ?
#
loop_
_entity_poly.entity_id
_entity_poly.type
_entity_poly.pdbx_seq_one_letter_code
_entity_poly.pdbx_strand_id
1 'polypeptide(L)'
;TIGSIIYLSRNLDRMKKETVAGFAITCVGDEGDYSFVETRLGGTLTDKVVEHVLKHHAGGYSKFGFLEQGGCDERQYCSPGVDLPVVLFARSKPGSYPEYHTSQDDLSLITPDGLEGSFEALKKCIMAIEKNRSYRSLCLCEPQLGKRGLYPTLSTLESARTVHAMMNLIAYSDGQHDLLSIIERLNQPIESLFLLADDLLQAGIIGTIENVA
;
A
#
# COMPACT_ATOMS: atom_id res chain seq x y z
N THR A 1 14.67 -2.24 -19.43
CA THR A 1 16.06 -1.97 -18.95
C THR A 1 16.72 -0.76 -19.56
N ILE A 2 17.06 -0.70 -20.87
CA ILE A 2 17.77 0.49 -21.38
C ILE A 2 16.95 1.79 -21.24
N GLY A 3 15.62 1.69 -21.36
CA GLY A 3 14.71 2.83 -21.19
C GLY A 3 14.73 3.44 -19.77
N SER A 4 14.64 2.60 -18.73
CA SER A 4 14.69 3.06 -17.33
C SER A 4 16.02 3.73 -16.99
N ILE A 5 17.15 3.18 -17.48
CA ILE A 5 18.47 3.79 -17.34
C ILE A 5 18.52 5.17 -18.01
N ILE A 6 18.04 5.30 -19.25
CA ILE A 6 18.01 6.59 -19.95
C ILE A 6 17.13 7.59 -19.20
N TYR A 7 15.96 7.18 -18.72
CA TYR A 7 15.08 8.05 -17.97
C TYR A 7 15.73 8.56 -16.68
N LEU A 8 16.33 7.65 -15.89
CA LEU A 8 17.09 7.99 -14.69
C LEU A 8 18.23 8.97 -15.00
N SER A 9 18.99 8.75 -16.07
CA SER A 9 20.10 9.63 -16.45
C SER A 9 19.70 11.10 -16.67
N ARG A 10 18.42 11.35 -16.97
CA ARG A 10 17.87 12.70 -17.24
C ARG A 10 17.04 13.25 -16.09
N ASN A 11 16.65 12.42 -15.12
CA ASN A 11 15.65 12.78 -14.11
C ASN A 11 16.02 12.38 -12.67
N LEU A 12 17.20 11.80 -12.44
CA LEU A 12 17.56 11.17 -11.17
C LEU A 12 17.33 12.09 -9.97
N ASP A 13 17.86 13.32 -10.00
CA ASP A 13 17.75 14.26 -8.87
C ASP A 13 16.29 14.55 -8.51
N ARG A 14 15.45 14.77 -9.52
CA ARG A 14 14.02 14.99 -9.33
C ARG A 14 13.34 13.75 -8.78
N MET A 15 13.59 12.58 -9.38
CA MET A 15 13.00 11.33 -8.92
C MET A 15 13.35 11.03 -7.47
N LYS A 16 14.62 11.19 -7.07
CA LYS A 16 15.06 10.98 -5.68
C LYS A 16 14.40 11.93 -4.70
N LYS A 17 14.13 13.17 -5.12
CA LYS A 17 13.47 14.18 -4.29
C LYS A 17 11.98 13.94 -4.13
N GLU A 18 11.31 13.47 -5.19
CA GLU A 18 9.84 13.49 -5.28
C GLU A 18 9.19 12.10 -5.15
N THR A 19 9.94 11.02 -5.35
CA THR A 19 9.38 9.65 -5.34
C THR A 19 9.28 9.11 -3.93
N VAL A 20 8.07 9.08 -3.39
CA VAL A 20 7.77 8.52 -2.06
C VAL A 20 7.54 7.00 -2.10
N ALA A 21 6.96 6.51 -3.20
CA ALA A 21 6.69 5.10 -3.44
C ALA A 21 6.60 4.85 -4.96
N GLY A 22 6.78 3.61 -5.41
CA GLY A 22 6.65 3.27 -6.83
C GLY A 22 6.53 1.78 -7.12
N PHE A 23 6.01 1.46 -8.31
CA PHE A 23 5.71 0.08 -8.72
C PHE A 23 6.22 -0.17 -10.13
N ALA A 24 7.07 -1.17 -10.31
CA ALA A 24 7.36 -1.78 -11.60
C ALA A 24 6.31 -2.89 -11.84
N ILE A 25 5.33 -2.62 -12.68
CA ILE A 25 4.16 -3.49 -12.89
C ILE A 25 4.40 -4.36 -14.14
N THR A 26 4.28 -5.68 -14.02
CA THR A 26 4.46 -6.62 -15.13
C THR A 26 3.74 -7.94 -14.84
N CYS A 27 3.39 -8.71 -15.88
CA CYS A 27 2.78 -10.03 -15.73
C CYS A 27 1.57 -10.02 -14.77
N VAL A 28 0.61 -9.13 -15.02
CA VAL A 28 -0.57 -8.89 -14.15
C VAL A 28 -1.88 -9.38 -14.78
N GLY A 29 -1.80 -10.12 -15.89
CA GLY A 29 -2.96 -10.49 -16.70
C GLY A 29 -3.54 -11.86 -16.39
N ASP A 30 -2.76 -12.75 -15.79
CA ASP A 30 -3.14 -14.14 -15.53
C ASP A 30 -3.74 -14.33 -14.14
N GLU A 31 -4.20 -15.56 -13.88
CA GLU A 31 -4.79 -15.96 -12.60
C GLU A 31 -3.83 -16.64 -11.62
N GLY A 32 -2.52 -16.62 -11.90
CA GLY A 32 -1.48 -17.11 -11.01
C GLY A 32 -1.43 -16.39 -9.67
N ASP A 33 -0.53 -16.83 -8.78
CA ASP A 33 -0.40 -16.23 -7.45
C ASP A 33 -0.05 -14.73 -7.54
N TYR A 34 -0.52 -13.92 -6.60
CA TYR A 34 0.00 -12.55 -6.50
C TYR A 34 1.46 -12.61 -6.05
N SER A 35 2.31 -11.81 -6.66
CA SER A 35 3.71 -11.75 -6.24
C SER A 35 4.31 -10.36 -6.28
N PHE A 36 5.28 -10.15 -5.40
CA PHE A 36 6.10 -8.94 -5.44
C PHE A 36 7.57 -9.23 -5.11
N VAL A 37 8.44 -8.40 -5.67
CA VAL A 37 9.87 -8.35 -5.30
C VAL A 37 10.08 -7.10 -4.47
N GLU A 38 10.61 -7.27 -3.27
CA GLU A 38 10.92 -6.17 -2.36
C GLU A 38 11.94 -5.21 -2.97
N THR A 39 11.92 -3.97 -2.47
CA THR A 39 13.03 -3.04 -2.70
C THR A 39 14.34 -3.62 -2.18
N ARG A 40 15.48 -3.09 -2.64
CA ARG A 40 16.81 -3.64 -2.34
C ARG A 40 17.10 -3.85 -0.86
N LEU A 41 16.60 -2.98 0.01
CA LEU A 41 16.79 -3.08 1.46
C LEU A 41 15.52 -3.53 2.21
N GLY A 42 14.39 -3.64 1.51
CA GLY A 42 13.09 -3.88 2.12
C GLY A 42 12.63 -2.76 3.06
N GLY A 43 11.43 -2.92 3.59
CA GLY A 43 10.90 -2.04 4.65
C GLY A 43 10.58 -0.60 4.24
N THR A 44 10.62 -0.28 2.94
CA THR A 44 10.14 1.01 2.43
C THR A 44 8.61 1.13 2.60
N LEU A 45 8.06 2.33 2.42
CA LEU A 45 6.61 2.52 2.42
C LEU A 45 5.94 1.60 1.38
N THR A 46 6.50 1.51 0.18
CA THR A 46 5.98 0.66 -0.88
C THR A 46 5.96 -0.82 -0.49
N ASP A 47 7.03 -1.32 0.13
CA ASP A 47 7.11 -2.72 0.59
C ASP A 47 5.97 -3.02 1.58
N LYS A 48 5.83 -2.17 2.60
CA LYS A 48 4.81 -2.33 3.65
C LYS A 48 3.39 -2.26 3.08
N VAL A 49 3.14 -1.32 2.18
CA VAL A 49 1.82 -1.14 1.56
C VAL A 49 1.43 -2.35 0.73
N VAL A 50 2.32 -2.86 -0.12
CA VAL A 50 2.02 -4.05 -0.93
C VAL A 50 1.76 -5.26 -0.06
N GLU A 51 2.61 -5.47 0.94
CA GLU A 51 2.47 -6.60 1.86
C GLU A 51 1.12 -6.56 2.60
N HIS A 52 0.76 -5.40 3.13
CA HIS A 52 -0.51 -5.17 3.80
C HIS A 52 -1.70 -5.41 2.86
N VAL A 53 -1.68 -4.80 1.67
CA VAL A 53 -2.78 -4.93 0.71
C VAL A 53 -2.95 -6.37 0.26
N LEU A 54 -1.88 -7.07 -0.12
CA LEU A 54 -1.98 -8.45 -0.59
C LEU A 54 -2.43 -9.40 0.52
N LYS A 55 -1.99 -9.20 1.77
CA LYS A 55 -2.46 -9.97 2.93
C LYS A 55 -3.99 -9.90 3.10
N HIS A 56 -4.60 -8.75 2.81
CA HIS A 56 -6.05 -8.55 2.96
C HIS A 56 -6.84 -8.75 1.66
N HIS A 57 -6.21 -8.71 0.49
CA HIS A 57 -6.86 -8.80 -0.81
C HIS A 57 -6.82 -10.22 -1.40
N ALA A 58 -5.67 -10.90 -1.31
CA ALA A 58 -5.36 -12.05 -2.17
C ALA A 58 -5.59 -13.42 -1.53
N GLY A 59 -5.83 -13.51 -0.22
CA GLY A 59 -5.92 -14.80 0.50
C GLY A 59 -4.59 -15.58 0.60
N GLY A 60 -3.61 -15.26 -0.25
CA GLY A 60 -2.22 -15.70 -0.27
C GLY A 60 -1.43 -14.88 -1.30
N TYR A 61 -0.11 -14.78 -1.11
CA TYR A 61 0.79 -14.15 -2.09
C TYR A 61 2.22 -14.66 -1.88
N SER A 62 3.04 -14.53 -2.92
CA SER A 62 4.47 -14.84 -2.91
C SER A 62 5.31 -13.58 -2.77
N LYS A 63 6.18 -13.57 -1.78
CA LYS A 63 7.13 -12.48 -1.51
C LYS A 63 8.55 -12.93 -1.86
N PHE A 64 9.26 -12.13 -2.63
CA PHE A 64 10.62 -12.40 -3.07
C PHE A 64 11.58 -11.31 -2.63
N GLY A 65 12.79 -11.69 -2.21
CA GLY A 65 13.84 -10.71 -1.93
C GLY A 65 14.40 -10.10 -3.20
N PHE A 66 15.06 -8.95 -3.08
CA PHE A 66 15.65 -8.24 -4.22
C PHE A 66 16.64 -9.09 -5.05
N LEU A 67 17.35 -10.03 -4.44
CA LEU A 67 18.28 -10.93 -5.14
C LEU A 67 17.59 -12.00 -5.99
N GLU A 68 16.30 -12.23 -5.76
CA GLU A 68 15.45 -13.16 -6.50
C GLU A 68 14.71 -12.45 -7.65
N GLN A 69 15.09 -11.21 -7.97
CA GLN A 69 14.48 -10.42 -9.04
C GLN A 69 14.50 -11.13 -10.41
N GLY A 70 13.40 -11.00 -11.16
CA GLY A 70 13.19 -11.68 -12.45
C GLY A 70 13.72 -10.92 -13.67
N GLY A 71 14.38 -9.77 -13.45
CA GLY A 71 15.01 -8.99 -14.53
C GLY A 71 14.18 -7.80 -15.05
N CYS A 72 13.23 -7.28 -14.27
CA CYS A 72 12.46 -6.09 -14.65
C CYS A 72 13.28 -4.79 -14.42
N ASP A 73 12.59 -3.64 -14.35
CA ASP A 73 13.20 -2.32 -14.16
C ASP A 73 13.34 -1.89 -12.69
N GLU A 74 12.69 -2.59 -11.76
CA GLU A 74 12.91 -2.45 -10.30
C GLU A 74 14.41 -2.52 -9.97
N ARG A 75 15.16 -3.37 -10.66
CA ARG A 75 16.61 -3.50 -10.51
C ARG A 75 17.38 -2.21 -10.77
N GLN A 76 16.90 -1.38 -11.71
CA GLN A 76 17.51 -0.11 -12.07
C GLN A 76 17.10 0.98 -11.07
N TYR A 77 15.81 1.03 -10.71
CA TYR A 77 15.29 1.99 -9.74
C TYR A 77 15.85 1.78 -8.32
N CYS A 78 16.12 0.53 -7.94
CA CYS A 78 16.68 0.17 -6.64
C CYS A 78 18.21 0.02 -6.64
N SER A 79 18.89 0.32 -7.77
CA SER A 79 20.35 0.23 -7.85
C SER A 79 21.02 1.19 -6.85
N PRO A 80 22.16 0.81 -6.25
CA PRO A 80 22.90 1.68 -5.34
C PRO A 80 23.18 3.05 -5.96
N GLY A 81 22.88 4.12 -5.22
CA GLY A 81 22.99 5.51 -5.68
C GLY A 81 21.71 6.05 -6.34
N VAL A 82 20.85 5.16 -6.86
CA VAL A 82 19.48 5.49 -7.30
C VAL A 82 18.52 5.36 -6.11
N ASP A 83 18.46 4.17 -5.50
CA ASP A 83 17.79 3.89 -4.22
C ASP A 83 16.33 4.39 -4.12
N LEU A 84 15.58 4.29 -5.21
CA LEU A 84 14.15 4.63 -5.21
C LEU A 84 13.32 3.50 -4.59
N PRO A 85 12.21 3.82 -3.90
CA PRO A 85 11.35 2.83 -3.22
C PRO A 85 10.41 2.12 -4.22
N VAL A 86 10.97 1.38 -5.17
CA VAL A 86 10.21 0.74 -6.26
C VAL A 86 10.22 -0.78 -6.12
N VAL A 87 9.04 -1.35 -5.85
CA VAL A 87 8.84 -2.82 -5.84
C VAL A 87 8.47 -3.31 -7.24
N LEU A 88 8.71 -4.60 -7.52
CA LEU A 88 8.04 -5.26 -8.64
C LEU A 88 6.69 -5.79 -8.16
N PHE A 89 5.62 -5.54 -8.89
CA PHE A 89 4.30 -6.15 -8.65
C PHE A 89 3.87 -6.99 -9.86
N ALA A 90 3.45 -8.22 -9.60
CA ALA A 90 2.98 -9.16 -10.62
C ALA A 90 1.88 -10.10 -10.08
N ARG A 91 1.23 -10.81 -10.99
CA ARG A 91 0.60 -12.11 -10.72
C ARG A 91 1.72 -13.14 -10.82
N SER A 92 1.74 -13.95 -11.88
CA SER A 92 2.86 -14.84 -12.15
C SER A 92 4.16 -14.04 -12.29
N LYS A 93 5.15 -14.37 -11.45
CA LYS A 93 6.45 -13.70 -11.45
C LYS A 93 7.12 -13.84 -12.84
N PRO A 94 7.70 -12.75 -13.40
CA PRO A 94 8.44 -12.85 -14.66
C PRO A 94 9.52 -13.93 -14.60
N GLY A 95 9.51 -14.82 -15.59
CA GLY A 95 10.42 -15.96 -15.68
C GLY A 95 10.03 -17.20 -14.87
N SER A 96 8.86 -17.21 -14.20
CA SER A 96 8.41 -18.37 -13.39
C SER A 96 7.25 -19.16 -13.98
N TYR A 97 6.70 -18.78 -15.14
CA TYR A 97 5.62 -19.51 -15.83
C TYR A 97 6.06 -20.05 -17.19
N PRO A 98 5.52 -21.20 -17.66
CA PRO A 98 6.00 -21.90 -18.86
C PRO A 98 5.96 -21.09 -20.15
N GLU A 99 4.96 -20.21 -20.29
CA GLU A 99 4.69 -19.45 -21.51
C GLU A 99 5.61 -18.23 -21.64
N TYR A 100 6.28 -17.80 -20.56
CA TYR A 100 7.09 -16.59 -20.51
C TYR A 100 8.17 -16.57 -21.61
N HIS A 101 8.23 -15.47 -22.39
CA HIS A 101 9.12 -15.30 -23.54
C HIS A 101 8.95 -16.34 -24.66
N THR A 102 7.80 -16.99 -24.74
CA THR A 102 7.42 -17.85 -25.87
C THR A 102 6.24 -17.27 -26.64
N SER A 103 5.92 -17.83 -27.79
CA SER A 103 4.71 -17.45 -28.53
C SER A 103 3.40 -17.85 -27.84
N GLN A 104 3.47 -18.60 -26.73
CA GLN A 104 2.30 -19.02 -25.94
C GLN A 104 1.90 -17.97 -24.89
N ASP A 105 2.70 -16.91 -24.70
CA ASP A 105 2.29 -15.72 -23.92
C ASP A 105 1.32 -14.89 -24.78
N ASP A 106 0.10 -15.40 -24.93
CA ASP A 106 -0.95 -14.86 -25.77
C ASP A 106 -2.24 -14.56 -24.98
N LEU A 107 -3.31 -14.15 -25.69
CA LEU A 107 -4.57 -13.76 -25.06
C LEU A 107 -5.32 -14.91 -24.36
N SER A 108 -4.89 -16.17 -24.52
CA SER A 108 -5.46 -17.30 -23.79
C SER A 108 -4.99 -17.38 -22.33
N LEU A 109 -3.84 -16.79 -22.01
CA LEU A 109 -3.29 -16.73 -20.65
C LEU A 109 -3.89 -15.58 -19.82
N ILE A 110 -4.32 -14.51 -20.49
CA ILE A 110 -4.86 -13.30 -19.84
C ILE A 110 -6.36 -13.46 -19.61
N THR A 111 -6.82 -13.16 -18.40
CA THR A 111 -8.25 -13.21 -18.05
C THR A 111 -8.74 -11.86 -17.54
N PRO A 112 -10.05 -11.55 -17.72
CA PRO A 112 -10.66 -10.37 -17.10
C PRO A 112 -10.45 -10.33 -15.58
N ASP A 113 -10.61 -11.47 -14.90
CA ASP A 113 -10.47 -11.58 -13.44
C ASP A 113 -9.03 -11.36 -12.99
N GLY A 114 -8.03 -11.85 -13.74
CA GLY A 114 -6.61 -11.61 -13.46
C GLY A 114 -6.24 -10.13 -13.57
N LEU A 115 -6.72 -9.46 -14.62
CA LEU A 115 -6.53 -8.02 -14.83
C LEU A 115 -7.28 -7.17 -13.80
N GLU A 116 -8.55 -7.47 -13.52
CA GLU A 116 -9.37 -6.73 -12.55
C GLU A 116 -8.82 -6.89 -11.13
N GLY A 117 -8.43 -8.11 -10.74
CA GLY A 117 -7.81 -8.38 -9.45
C GLY A 117 -6.52 -7.57 -9.25
N SER A 118 -5.62 -7.61 -10.23
CA SER A 118 -4.37 -6.82 -10.19
C SER A 118 -4.64 -5.32 -10.13
N PHE A 119 -5.62 -4.84 -10.90
CA PHE A 119 -6.04 -3.44 -10.89
C PHE A 119 -6.56 -3.02 -9.50
N GLU A 120 -7.46 -3.79 -8.91
CA GLU A 120 -8.02 -3.47 -7.59
C GLU A 120 -6.94 -3.55 -6.48
N ALA A 121 -6.02 -4.51 -6.55
CA ALA A 121 -4.88 -4.57 -5.63
C ALA A 121 -3.98 -3.33 -5.74
N LEU A 122 -3.57 -2.93 -6.94
CA LEU A 122 -2.74 -1.75 -7.16
C LEU A 122 -3.45 -0.45 -6.77
N LYS A 123 -4.75 -0.34 -7.07
CA LYS A 123 -5.59 0.79 -6.65
C LYS A 123 -5.66 0.91 -5.13
N LYS A 124 -5.81 -0.20 -4.40
CA LYS A 124 -5.74 -0.21 -2.93
C LYS A 124 -4.37 0.23 -2.42
N CYS A 125 -3.28 -0.19 -3.07
CA CYS A 125 -1.93 0.27 -2.73
C CYS A 125 -1.80 1.79 -2.89
N ILE A 126 -2.26 2.34 -4.01
CA ILE A 126 -2.23 3.80 -4.26
C ILE A 126 -3.08 4.54 -3.22
N MET A 127 -4.29 4.06 -2.94
CA MET A 127 -5.16 4.66 -1.92
C MET A 127 -4.52 4.61 -0.53
N ALA A 128 -3.85 3.50 -0.18
CA ALA A 128 -3.10 3.37 1.06
C ALA A 128 -2.02 4.44 1.17
N ILE A 129 -1.23 4.64 0.12
CA ILE A 129 -0.16 5.66 0.08
C ILE A 129 -0.74 7.07 0.23
N GLU A 130 -1.77 7.41 -0.54
CA GLU A 130 -2.39 8.75 -0.54
C GLU A 130 -3.06 9.11 0.79
N LYS A 131 -3.64 8.12 1.46
CA LYS A 131 -4.32 8.29 2.76
C LYS A 131 -3.40 8.04 3.95
N ASN A 132 -2.17 7.56 3.75
CA ASN A 132 -1.25 7.30 4.85
C ASN A 132 -0.73 8.62 5.45
N ARG A 133 -1.28 9.00 6.59
CA ARG A 133 -0.91 10.20 7.34
C ARG A 133 -0.70 9.84 8.80
N SER A 134 0.14 10.62 9.46
CA SER A 134 0.25 10.59 10.91
C SER A 134 -0.75 11.57 11.52
N TYR A 135 -1.40 11.14 12.60
CA TYR A 135 -2.42 11.91 13.30
C TYR A 135 -2.00 12.18 14.73
N ARG A 136 -2.44 13.33 15.27
CA ARG A 136 -2.32 13.68 16.69
C ARG A 136 -3.68 13.95 17.29
N SER A 137 -4.01 13.29 18.40
CA SER A 137 -5.18 13.60 19.22
C SER A 137 -5.08 15.03 19.75
N LEU A 138 -6.15 15.80 19.59
CA LEU A 138 -6.29 17.17 20.09
C LEU A 138 -6.95 17.22 21.48
N CYS A 139 -7.38 16.06 22.00
CA CYS A 139 -7.93 15.94 23.35
C CYS A 139 -7.03 15.12 24.25
N LEU A 140 -7.00 15.50 25.53
CA LEU A 140 -6.48 14.66 26.60
C LEU A 140 -7.58 13.69 27.02
N CYS A 141 -7.21 12.41 27.20
CA CYS A 141 -8.14 11.31 27.46
C CYS A 141 -9.16 11.09 26.33
N GLU A 142 -10.15 10.24 26.57
CA GLU A 142 -11.18 9.90 25.60
C GLU A 142 -12.10 11.10 25.28
N PRO A 143 -12.36 11.41 24.00
CA PRO A 143 -13.24 12.52 23.62
C PRO A 143 -14.71 12.22 23.86
N GLN A 144 -15.48 13.26 24.19
CA GLN A 144 -16.95 13.17 24.21
C GLN A 144 -17.51 13.16 22.77
N LEU A 145 -17.56 11.98 22.14
CA LEU A 145 -17.99 11.80 20.74
C LEU A 145 -19.49 12.09 20.50
N GLY A 146 -20.35 11.93 21.51
CA GLY A 146 -21.81 12.07 21.35
C GLY A 146 -22.26 13.48 20.94
N LYS A 147 -21.59 14.53 21.45
CA LYS A 147 -21.87 15.92 21.06
C LYS A 147 -21.45 16.26 19.63
N ARG A 148 -20.69 15.37 18.99
CA ARG A 148 -20.11 15.52 17.66
C ARG A 148 -20.79 14.64 16.61
N GLY A 149 -21.87 13.93 16.99
CA GLY A 149 -22.59 13.03 16.09
C GLY A 149 -21.84 11.76 15.70
N LEU A 150 -20.69 11.48 16.33
CA LEU A 150 -19.84 10.32 16.01
C LEU A 150 -20.27 9.03 16.74
N TYR A 151 -21.18 9.13 17.71
CA TYR A 151 -21.81 7.94 18.28
C TYR A 151 -23.06 7.58 17.49
N PRO A 152 -23.20 6.31 17.06
CA PRO A 152 -24.41 5.82 16.43
C PRO A 152 -25.60 5.90 17.40
N THR A 153 -26.76 6.27 16.88
CA THR A 153 -28.01 6.38 17.67
C THR A 153 -28.62 5.02 18.01
N LEU A 154 -28.28 3.98 17.23
CA LEU A 154 -28.70 2.60 17.44
C LEU A 154 -27.50 1.74 17.84
N SER A 155 -27.61 1.07 18.99
CA SER A 155 -26.60 0.12 19.46
C SER A 155 -26.76 -1.23 18.78
N THR A 156 -26.00 -1.44 17.70
CA THR A 156 -25.83 -2.73 17.02
C THR A 156 -24.40 -3.25 17.17
N LEU A 157 -24.19 -4.53 16.88
CA LEU A 157 -22.83 -5.12 16.85
C LEU A 157 -21.89 -4.36 15.90
N GLU A 158 -22.40 -3.93 14.75
CA GLU A 158 -21.61 -3.18 13.75
C GLU A 158 -21.27 -1.77 14.25
N SER A 159 -22.23 -1.12 14.88
CA SER A 159 -22.05 0.18 15.50
C SER A 159 -20.97 0.14 16.61
N ALA A 160 -20.93 -0.95 17.39
CA ALA A 160 -19.95 -1.15 18.44
C ALA A 160 -18.54 -1.38 17.87
N ARG A 161 -18.42 -2.14 16.78
CA ARG A 161 -17.15 -2.34 16.06
C ARG A 161 -16.61 -1.02 15.51
N THR A 162 -17.48 -0.21 14.92
CA THR A 162 -17.12 1.10 14.35
C THR A 162 -16.59 2.04 15.42
N VAL A 163 -17.31 2.16 16.55
CA VAL A 163 -16.85 2.96 17.71
C VAL A 163 -15.52 2.44 18.24
N HIS A 164 -15.36 1.11 18.36
CA HIS A 164 -14.12 0.53 18.86
C HIS A 164 -12.93 0.83 17.93
N ALA A 165 -13.11 0.72 16.61
CA ALA A 165 -12.09 1.10 15.63
C ALA A 165 -11.73 2.59 15.72
N MET A 166 -12.73 3.46 15.87
CA MET A 166 -12.54 4.90 16.05
C MET A 166 -11.73 5.22 17.32
N MET A 167 -12.08 4.59 18.45
CA MET A 167 -11.35 4.76 19.71
C MET A 167 -9.90 4.27 19.62
N ASN A 168 -9.66 3.15 18.94
CA ASN A 168 -8.31 2.67 18.68
C ASN A 168 -7.51 3.64 17.81
N LEU A 169 -8.12 4.19 16.75
CA LEU A 169 -7.47 5.21 15.92
C LEU A 169 -7.09 6.45 16.73
N ILE A 170 -7.98 6.94 17.60
CA ILE A 170 -7.68 8.06 18.50
C ILE A 170 -6.52 7.71 19.45
N ALA A 171 -6.54 6.50 20.03
CA ALA A 171 -5.53 6.06 21.00
C ALA A 171 -4.12 5.99 20.40
N TYR A 172 -3.99 5.60 19.13
CA TYR A 172 -2.69 5.57 18.41
C TYR A 172 -2.39 6.85 17.61
N SER A 173 -3.26 7.86 17.68
CA SER A 173 -2.99 9.19 17.11
C SER A 173 -2.07 9.99 18.05
N ASP A 174 -0.86 9.51 18.29
CA ASP A 174 0.17 10.15 19.12
C ASP A 174 1.14 11.02 18.31
N GLY A 175 1.09 10.91 16.99
CA GLY A 175 1.98 11.56 16.04
C GLY A 175 3.29 10.82 15.79
N GLN A 176 3.43 9.59 16.25
CA GLN A 176 4.55 8.70 15.95
C GLN A 176 4.13 7.56 15.03
N HIS A 177 2.84 7.23 15.01
CA HIS A 177 2.26 6.20 14.16
C HIS A 177 1.55 6.82 12.96
N ASP A 178 1.88 6.33 11.76
CA ASP A 178 1.13 6.62 10.55
C ASP A 178 -0.11 5.70 10.46
N LEU A 179 -1.06 6.05 9.60
CA LEU A 179 -2.31 5.31 9.47
C LEU A 179 -2.08 3.82 9.14
N LEU A 180 -1.11 3.51 8.27
CA LEU A 180 -0.76 2.14 7.91
C LEU A 180 -0.33 1.33 9.15
N SER A 181 0.57 1.86 9.98
CA SER A 181 1.03 1.18 11.19
C SER A 181 -0.09 0.94 12.20
N ILE A 182 -1.05 1.87 12.32
CA ILE A 182 -2.25 1.70 13.16
C ILE A 182 -3.11 0.56 12.62
N ILE A 183 -3.37 0.55 11.31
CA ILE A 183 -4.18 -0.48 10.65
C ILE A 183 -3.55 -1.86 10.78
N GLU A 184 -2.24 -1.98 10.58
CA GLU A 184 -1.50 -3.24 10.76
C GLU A 184 -1.67 -3.76 12.19
N ARG A 185 -1.59 -2.87 13.19
CA ARG A 185 -1.76 -3.22 14.61
C ARG A 185 -3.18 -3.69 14.93
N LEU A 186 -4.18 -3.18 14.21
CA LEU A 186 -5.57 -3.60 14.33
C LEU A 186 -5.91 -4.83 13.46
N ASN A 187 -4.99 -5.25 12.59
CA ASN A 187 -5.17 -6.35 11.64
C ASN A 187 -6.47 -6.19 10.81
N GLN A 188 -6.69 -4.98 10.27
CA GLN A 188 -7.85 -4.64 9.44
C GLN A 188 -7.45 -4.29 8.00
N PRO A 189 -8.34 -4.42 7.02
CA PRO A 189 -8.10 -3.91 5.67
C PRO A 189 -7.82 -2.41 5.67
N ILE A 190 -7.02 -1.93 4.71
CA ILE A 190 -6.58 -0.53 4.69
C ILE A 190 -7.74 0.47 4.66
N GLU A 191 -8.83 0.09 4.00
CA GLU A 191 -10.00 0.93 3.79
C GLU A 191 -10.82 1.16 5.07
N SER A 192 -10.62 0.33 6.11
CA SER A 192 -11.48 0.32 7.31
C SER A 192 -11.42 1.61 8.11
N LEU A 193 -10.27 2.30 8.12
CA LEU A 193 -10.07 3.50 8.92
C LEU A 193 -10.09 4.80 8.10
N PHE A 194 -10.17 4.75 6.77
CA PHE A 194 -10.13 5.96 5.94
C PHE A 194 -11.26 6.92 6.26
N LEU A 195 -12.50 6.42 6.29
CA LEU A 195 -13.67 7.22 6.61
C LEU A 195 -13.63 7.72 8.07
N LEU A 196 -13.19 6.86 8.99
CA LEU A 196 -13.10 7.22 10.41
C LEU A 196 -12.05 8.32 10.66
N ALA A 197 -10.92 8.29 9.96
CA ALA A 197 -9.91 9.33 10.04
C ALA A 197 -10.47 10.67 9.51
N ASP A 198 -11.17 10.65 8.38
CA ASP A 198 -11.79 11.84 7.79
C ASP A 198 -12.87 12.43 8.75
N ASP A 199 -13.72 11.59 9.34
CA ASP A 199 -14.74 11.99 10.32
C ASP A 199 -14.13 12.62 11.58
N LEU A 200 -13.05 12.01 12.11
CA LEU A 200 -12.36 12.51 13.30
C LEU A 200 -11.62 13.83 13.06
N LEU A 201 -11.05 14.01 11.87
CA LEU A 201 -10.46 15.28 11.44
C LEU A 201 -11.53 16.37 11.38
N GLN A 202 -12.66 16.09 10.73
CA GLN A 202 -13.76 17.05 10.59
C GLN A 202 -14.34 17.44 11.95
N ALA A 203 -14.42 16.48 12.88
CA ALA A 203 -14.90 16.72 14.24
C ALA A 203 -13.87 17.40 15.17
N GLY A 204 -12.66 17.68 14.67
CA GLY A 204 -11.58 18.31 15.44
C GLY A 204 -11.09 17.46 16.62
N ILE A 205 -11.18 16.13 16.50
CA ILE A 205 -10.67 15.19 17.51
C ILE A 205 -9.19 14.91 17.28
N ILE A 206 -8.80 14.77 16.01
CA ILE A 206 -7.41 14.59 15.61
C ILE A 206 -6.99 15.72 14.66
N GLY A 207 -5.69 16.00 14.59
CA GLY A 207 -5.06 16.84 13.58
C GLY A 207 -4.06 16.03 12.75
N THR A 208 -3.80 16.45 11.52
CA THR A 208 -2.71 15.88 10.70
C THR A 208 -1.38 16.45 11.14
N ILE A 209 -0.34 15.61 11.09
CA ILE A 209 1.05 16.05 11.22
C ILE A 209 1.66 15.98 9.83
N GLU A 210 2.24 17.08 9.37
CA GLU A 210 3.13 17.03 8.22
C GLU A 210 4.36 16.22 8.63
N ASN A 211 4.46 14.99 8.15
CA ASN A 211 5.70 14.24 8.25
C ASN A 211 6.72 15.00 7.39
N VAL A 212 7.74 15.55 8.04
CA VAL A 212 8.95 16.00 7.34
C VAL A 212 9.61 14.73 6.84
N ALA A 213 9.44 14.44 5.54
CA ALA A 213 10.11 13.34 4.86
C ALA A 213 11.63 13.53 4.88
#